data_AF-A0ABC9P9F6-F1
#
_entry.id   AF-A0ABC9P9F6-F1
#
_cell.length_a   1.000
_cell.length_b   1.000
_cell.length_c   1.000
_cell.angle_alpha   90.00
_cell.angle_beta   90.00
_cell.angle_gamma   90.00
#
_symmetry.space_group_name_H-M   'P 1'
#
loop_
_entity.id
_entity.type
_entity.pdbx_description
1 polymer ?
#
loop_
_entity_poly.entity_id
_entity_poly.type
_entity_poly.pdbx_seq_one_letter_code
_entity_poly.pdbx_strand_id
1 'polypeptide(L)' 'MEFIFYVQEVEQEEKIYNQWLHTQMTQSLQEFKEQQKYRPLRKNKAKSITKEEQQKALDFASQFVKPRKEGEVS' A
#
# COMPACT_ATOMS: atom_id res chain seq x y z
N MET A 1 -15.80 1.31 -7.36
CA MET A 1 -14.44 0.73 -7.53
C MET A 1 -14.06 -0.22 -6.40
N GLU A 2 -14.34 0.09 -5.13
CA GLU A 2 -14.05 -0.79 -3.97
C GLU A 2 -14.53 -2.25 -4.14
N PHE A 3 -15.76 -2.44 -4.63
CA PHE A 3 -16.32 -3.79 -4.83
C PHE A 3 -15.57 -4.61 -5.89
N ILE A 4 -15.17 -3.99 -7.01
CA ILE A 4 -14.44 -4.68 -8.08
C ILE A 4 -13.06 -5.12 -7.57
N PHE A 5 -12.36 -4.27 -6.83
CA PHE A 5 -11.09 -4.64 -6.21
C PHE A 5 -11.25 -5.73 -5.14
N TYR A 6 -12.36 -5.71 -4.39
CA TYR A 6 -12.66 -6.79 -3.44
C TYR A 6 -12.83 -8.14 -4.15
N VAL A 7 -13.66 -8.21 -5.20
CA VAL A 7 -13.88 -9.46 -5.95
C VAL A 7 -12.56 -9.97 -6.55
N GLN A 8 -11.80 -9.08 -7.19
CA GLN A 8 -10.52 -9.45 -7.79
C GLN A 8 -9.50 -9.93 -6.75
N GLU A 9 -9.47 -9.35 -5.56
CA GLU A 9 -8.61 -9.84 -4.47
C GLU A 9 -8.97 -11.24 -4.03
N VAL A 10 -10.27 -11.52 -3.84
CA VAL A 10 -10.74 -12.84 -3.42
C VAL A 10 -10.36 -13.91 -4.45
N GLU A 11 -10.57 -13.64 -5.74
CA GLU A 11 -10.17 -14.55 -6.82
C GLU A 11 -8.65 -14.80 -6.85
N GLN A 12 -7.85 -13.76 -6.63
CA GLN A 12 -6.39 -13.92 -6.58
C GLN A 12 -5.93 -14.70 -5.35
N GLU A 13 -6.54 -14.47 -4.18
CA GLU A 13 -6.21 -15.23 -2.97
C GLU A 13 -6.54 -16.70 -3.12
N GLU A 14 -7.71 -17.02 -3.69
CA GLU A 14 -8.11 -18.40 -3.95
C GLU A 14 -7.15 -19.09 -4.91
N LYS A 15 -6.75 -18.40 -5.99
CA LYS A 15 -5.78 -18.94 -6.96
C LYS A 15 -4.41 -19.22 -6.31
N ILE A 16 -3.89 -18.31 -5.50
CA ILE A 16 -2.59 -18.47 -4.83
C ILE A 16 -2.66 -19.58 -3.78
N TYR A 17 -3.77 -19.66 -3.06
CA TYR A 17 -4.00 -20.74 -2.10
C TYR A 17 -4.03 -22.11 -2.78
N ASN A 18 -4.76 -22.23 -3.89
CA ASN A 18 -4.79 -23.47 -4.68
C ASN A 18 -3.41 -23.83 -5.22
N GLN A 19 -2.63 -22.85 -5.71
CA GLN A 19 -1.25 -23.09 -6.12
C GLN A 19 -0.38 -23.60 -4.98
N TRP A 20 -0.51 -23.01 -3.79
CA TRP A 20 0.24 -23.43 -2.61
C TRP A 20 -0.10 -24.88 -2.21
N LEU A 21 -1.37 -25.29 -2.27
CA LEU A 21 -1.80 -26.67 -2.02
C LEU A 21 -1.19 -27.69 -2.99
N HIS A 22 -0.88 -27.27 -4.22
CA HIS A 22 -0.21 -28.11 -5.22
C HIS A 22 1.31 -28.12 -5.07
N THR A 23 1.88 -27.36 -4.14
CA THR A 23 3.29 -27.49 -3.75
C THR A 23 3.46 -28.55 -2.67
N GLN A 24 4.71 -28.90 -2.36
CA GLN A 24 5.02 -29.74 -1.19
C GLN A 24 4.72 -29.03 0.15
N MET A 25 4.16 -27.81 0.14
CA MET A 25 3.81 -27.00 1.32
C MET A 25 4.97 -26.89 2.32
N THR A 26 6.21 -26.89 1.80
CA THR A 26 7.45 -26.83 2.60
C THR A 26 7.63 -25.49 3.30
N GLN A 27 6.90 -24.47 2.87
CA GLN A 27 6.88 -23.13 3.42
C GLN A 27 5.45 -22.72 3.74
N SER A 28 5.30 -21.78 4.66
CA SER A 28 3.99 -21.25 5.02
C SER A 28 3.31 -20.58 3.82
N LEU A 29 1.97 -20.53 3.84
CA LEU A 29 1.21 -19.81 2.82
C LEU A 29 1.62 -18.34 2.72
N GLN A 30 2.03 -17.72 3.83
CA GLN A 30 2.45 -16.34 3.87
C GLN A 30 3.79 -16.12 3.16
N GLU A 31 4.79 -16.97 3.43
CA GLU A 31 6.08 -16.95 2.72
C GLU A 31 5.87 -17.23 1.22
N PHE A 32 4.96 -18.15 0.88
CA PHE A 32 4.59 -18.41 -0.51
C PHE A 32 3.97 -17.18 -1.19
N LYS A 33 3.03 -16.49 -0.51
CA LYS A 33 2.43 -15.23 -1.00
C LYS A 33 3.50 -14.17 -1.25
N GLU A 34 4.48 -14.04 -0.36
CA GLU A 34 5.60 -13.10 -0.51
C GLU A 34 6.49 -13.45 -1.71
N GLN A 35 6.80 -14.72 -1.93
CA GLN A 35 7.55 -15.18 -3.10
C GLN A 35 6.81 -14.92 -4.42
N GLN A 36 5.49 -15.10 -4.44
CA GLN A 36 4.63 -14.76 -5.58
C GLN A 36 4.43 -13.24 -5.74
N LYS A 37 5.05 -12.43 -4.86
CA LYS A 37 4.94 -10.96 -4.82
C LYS A 37 3.49 -10.50 -4.74
N TYR A 38 2.64 -11.26 -4.06
CA TYR A 38 1.24 -10.91 -3.86
C TYR A 38 1.14 -9.59 -3.09
N ARG A 39 0.30 -8.68 -3.57
CA ARG A 39 -0.01 -7.41 -2.89
C ARG A 39 -1.52 -7.17 -2.96
N PRO A 40 -2.18 -6.85 -1.84
CA PRO A 40 -3.58 -6.46 -1.86
C PRO A 40 -3.77 -5.20 -2.70
N LEU A 41 -4.83 -5.18 -3.49
CA LEU A 41 -5.23 -4.05 -4.36
C LEU A 41 -5.92 -2.96 -3.54
N ARG A 42 -6.64 -3.33 -2.49
CA ARG A 42 -7.25 -2.40 -1.55
C ARG A 42 -6.17 -1.89 -0.60
N LYS A 43 -6.06 -0.56 -0.52
CA LYS A 43 -5.23 0.08 0.48
C LYS A 43 -5.87 -0.15 1.84
N ASN A 44 -5.13 -0.75 2.77
CA ASN A 44 -5.53 -0.74 4.17
C ASN A 44 -5.82 0.71 4.59
N LYS A 45 -6.89 0.91 5.37
CA LYS A 45 -7.24 2.23 5.92
C LYS A 45 -5.96 2.88 6.46
N ALA A 46 -5.74 4.14 6.10
CA ALA A 46 -4.58 4.89 6.56
C ALA A 46 -4.48 4.73 8.08
N LYS A 47 -3.30 4.29 8.56
CA LYS A 47 -3.04 4.21 10.00
C LYS A 47 -3.35 5.58 10.61
N SER A 48 -4.00 5.60 11.77
CA SER A 48 -4.20 6.84 12.51
C SER A 48 -2.82 7.37 12.91
N ILE A 49 -2.34 8.37 12.18
CA ILE A 49 -1.10 9.08 12.49
C ILE A 49 -1.35 10.05 13.64
N THR A 50 -0.37 10.20 14.53
CA THR A 50 -0.47 11.17 15.63
C THR A 50 -0.35 12.59 15.10
N LYS A 51 -0.81 13.58 15.88
CA LYS A 51 -0.66 15.00 15.51
C LYS A 51 0.81 15.41 15.33
N GLU A 52 1.72 14.80 16.08
CA GLU A 52 3.16 15.06 15.99
C GLU A 52 3.76 14.55 14.68
N GLU A 53 3.39 13.34 14.25
CA GLU A 53 3.81 12.78 12.97
C GLU A 53 3.26 13.57 11.78
N GLN A 54 2.02 14.07 11.91
CA GLN A 54 1.42 14.98 10.93
C GLN A 54 2.23 16.27 10.80
N GLN A 55 2.56 16.91 11.92
CA GLN A 55 3.32 18.16 11.90
C GLN A 55 4.70 17.96 11.26
N LYS A 56 5.40 16.88 11.61
CA LYS A 56 6.71 16.55 11.03
C LYS A 56 6.64 16.34 9.51
N ALA A 57 5.57 15.71 9.02
CA ALA A 57 5.36 15.53 7.58
C ALA A 57 5.08 16.87 6.86
N LEU A 58 4.32 17.77 7.49
CA LEU A 58 4.05 19.10 6.96
C LEU A 58 5.31 19.96 6.92
N ASP A 59 6.09 19.96 8.00
CA ASP A 59 7.36 20.69 8.09
C ASP A 59 8.32 20.22 7.00
N PHE A 60 8.43 18.91 6.78
CA PHE A 60 9.22 18.35 5.67
C PHE A 60 8.70 18.80 4.31
N ALA A 61 7.39 18.70 4.05
CA ALA A 61 6.80 19.09 2.76
C ALA A 61 7.02 20.58 2.44
N SER A 62 6.95 21.45 3.46
CA SER A 62 7.18 22.89 3.31
C SER A 62 8.57 23.27 2.80
N GLN A 63 9.57 22.40 2.98
CA GLN A 63 10.93 22.62 2.45
C GLN A 63 10.98 22.49 0.91
N PHE A 64 10.08 21.69 0.34
CA PHE A 64 10.03 21.44 -1.10
C PHE A 64 9.04 22.35 -1.83
N VAL A 65 8.02 22.84 -1.12
CA VAL A 65 7.11 23.85 -1.63
C VAL A 65 7.73 25.22 -1.33
N LYS A 66 8.65 25.70 -2.19
CA LYS A 66 9.04 27.11 -2.15
C LYS A 66 7.79 27.96 -2.44
N PRO A 67 7.28 28.76 -1.49
CA PRO A 67 6.31 29.77 -1.87
C PRO A 67 7.07 30.73 -2.77
N ARG A 68 6.69 30.83 -4.06
CA ARG A 68 7.04 32.04 -4.81
C ARG A 68 6.46 33.18 -4.00
N LYS A 69 7.32 34.08 -3.52
CA LYS A 69 6.84 35.35 -2.98
C LYS A 69 6.04 36.00 -4.10
N GLU A 70 4.77 36.26 -3.87
CA GLU A 70 3.98 37.12 -4.75
C GLU A 70 4.73 38.46 -4.82
N GLY A 71 5.41 38.74 -5.94
CA GLY A 71 6.12 39.99 -6.16
C GLY A 71 7.46 39.96 -6.90
N GLU A 72 8.06 38.80 -7.23
CA GLU A 72 9.24 38.80 -8.11
C GLU A 72 8.80 38.90 -9.58
N VAL A 73 8.70 40.14 -10.06
CA VAL A 73 8.58 40.49 -11.49
C VAL A 73 9.96 40.33 -12.14
N SER A 74 10.01 39.62 -13.26
CA SER A 74 11.20 39.44 -14.11
C SER A 74 11.67 40.74 -14.76
#